data_AF-A0A9P3FEC1-F1
#
_entry.id   AF-A0A9P3FEC1-F1
#
_cell.length_a   1.000
_cell.length_b   1.000
_cell.length_c   1.000
_cell.angle_alpha   90.00
_cell.angle_beta   90.00
_cell.angle_gamma   90.00
#
_symmetry.space_group_name_H-M   'P 1'
#
loop_
_entity.id
_entity.type
_entity.pdbx_description
1 polymer ?
#
loop_
_entity_poly.entity_id
_entity_poly.type
_entity_poly.pdbx_seq_one_letter_code
_entity_poly.pdbx_strand_id
1 'polypeptide(L)'
;MESLLSLSFDNIASRDSNKIRKGLRQIEGLLAQICLSKAGSRSPHKRKSSALDDKKQGSAKQLGELKQDPAFREFFRLQEGFQWNVASRLVQTIECLLGMGNPSETDLLILSALDLLQGILMLHPPSKCLFNRESHMNLLLDLLDSMNPPRVQSQALLVLVAALIDQPRNTRTFESIDGLLTVTSLFKSRSTTKDVKMRSLEFLYFYLMPESPIVPFSHTSAPNTAVIQRGVERSFTALAGHARTHSGDAMEIDEELQDMDVRSTEDKQMLLGQYLSNVEELVQDLQESGPFAVPVQ
;
A
#
# COMPACT_ATOMS: atom_id res chain seq x y z
N MET A 1 4.46 -11.74 17.05
CA MET A 1 4.19 -10.61 16.14
C MET A 1 2.98 -9.82 16.63
N GLU A 2 1.85 -10.48 16.90
CA GLU A 2 0.64 -9.89 17.49
C GLU A 2 0.90 -9.01 18.71
N SER A 3 1.67 -9.47 19.70
CA SER A 3 2.00 -8.67 20.90
C SER A 3 2.75 -7.36 20.58
N LEU A 4 3.64 -7.39 19.58
CA LEU A 4 4.36 -6.21 19.12
C LEU A 4 3.42 -5.25 18.39
N LEU A 5 2.54 -5.78 17.51
CA LEU A 5 1.51 -4.98 16.85
C LEU A 5 0.57 -4.34 17.87
N SER A 6 0.12 -5.09 18.88
CA SER A 6 -0.74 -4.58 19.97
C SER A 6 -0.10 -3.38 20.66
N LEU A 7 1.15 -3.55 21.13
CA LEU A 7 1.88 -2.48 21.79
C LEU A 7 2.10 -1.27 20.87
N SER A 8 2.35 -1.52 19.59
CA SER A 8 2.54 -0.46 18.60
C SER A 8 1.25 0.31 18.36
N PHE A 9 0.12 -0.39 18.30
CA PHE A 9 -1.21 0.16 18.09
C PHE A 9 -1.66 1.00 19.28
N ASP A 10 -1.42 0.53 20.51
CA ASP A 10 -1.68 1.31 21.73
C ASP A 10 -0.89 2.63 21.74
N ASN A 11 0.34 2.60 21.21
CA ASN A 11 1.18 3.78 21.10
C ASN A 11 0.69 4.77 20.03
N ILE A 12 0.36 4.31 18.80
CA ILE A 12 -0.10 5.19 17.71
C ILE A 12 -1.55 5.66 17.86
N ALA A 13 -2.37 4.98 18.68
CA ALA A 13 -3.72 5.42 19.04
C ALA A 13 -3.73 6.47 20.16
N SER A 14 -2.58 6.75 20.78
CA SER A 14 -2.47 7.81 21.78
C SER A 14 -2.48 9.21 21.14
N ARG A 15 -2.78 10.26 21.92
CA ARG A 15 -2.65 11.67 21.48
C ARG A 15 -1.30 12.30 21.85
N ASP A 16 -0.33 11.48 22.27
CA ASP A 16 0.99 11.94 22.70
C ASP A 16 1.99 11.71 21.56
N SER A 17 2.60 12.81 21.06
CA SER A 17 3.54 12.79 19.95
C SER A 17 4.72 11.82 20.16
N ASN A 18 5.20 11.64 21.38
CA ASN A 18 6.31 10.74 21.69
C ASN A 18 5.88 9.27 21.65
N LYS A 19 4.68 8.97 22.15
CA LYS A 19 4.09 7.63 22.04
C LYS A 19 3.79 7.29 20.58
N ILE A 20 3.17 8.18 19.81
CA ILE A 20 2.93 7.97 18.38
C ILE A 20 4.25 7.67 17.67
N ARG A 21 5.29 8.50 17.88
CA ARG A 21 6.63 8.29 17.31
C ARG A 21 7.20 6.92 17.66
N LYS A 22 7.03 6.47 18.91
CA LYS A 22 7.47 5.15 19.37
C LYS A 22 6.72 4.03 18.65
N GLY A 23 5.39 4.14 18.53
CA GLY A 23 4.57 3.16 17.84
C GLY A 23 4.93 3.03 16.35
N LEU A 24 5.09 4.15 15.64
CA LEU A 24 5.53 4.17 14.24
C LEU A 24 6.89 3.49 14.07
N ARG A 25 7.87 3.79 14.94
CA ARG A 25 9.19 3.13 14.93
C ARG A 25 9.13 1.63 15.22
N GLN A 26 8.19 1.18 16.05
CA GLN A 26 8.00 -0.24 16.32
C GLN A 26 7.47 -0.97 15.08
N ILE A 27 6.51 -0.36 14.36
CA ILE A 27 6.01 -0.88 13.08
C ILE A 27 7.13 -0.89 12.04
N GLU A 28 7.87 0.21 11.88
CA GLU A 28 9.03 0.30 10.99
C GLU A 28 10.05 -0.80 11.28
N GLY A 29 10.39 -1.00 12.55
CA GLY A 29 11.34 -2.03 12.98
C GLY A 29 10.86 -3.45 12.68
N LEU A 30 9.56 -3.72 12.81
CA LEU A 30 8.97 -5.00 12.41
C LEU A 30 9.09 -5.21 10.89
N LEU A 31 8.72 -4.21 10.09
CA LEU A 31 8.81 -4.29 8.64
C LEU A 31 10.25 -4.44 8.17
N ALA A 32 11.20 -3.74 8.79
CA ALA A 32 12.62 -3.88 8.48
C ALA A 32 13.12 -5.32 8.71
N GLN A 33 12.68 -6.00 9.79
CA GLN A 33 13.06 -7.40 10.04
C GLN A 33 12.47 -8.36 9.00
N ILE A 34 11.29 -8.05 8.48
CA ILE A 34 10.62 -8.84 7.45
C ILE A 34 11.30 -8.61 6.09
N CYS A 35 11.54 -7.35 5.71
CA CYS A 35 11.99 -6.96 4.37
C CYS A 35 13.50 -7.04 4.15
N LEU A 36 14.32 -6.95 5.20
CA LEU A 36 15.79 -6.93 5.07
C LEU A 36 16.38 -8.31 5.37
N SER A 37 17.41 -8.69 4.60
CA SER A 37 18.22 -9.86 4.93
C SER A 37 18.96 -9.63 6.25
N LYS A 38 19.10 -10.70 7.05
CA LYS A 38 19.99 -10.63 8.21
C LYS A 38 21.41 -10.49 7.67
N ALA A 39 22.09 -9.39 7.99
CA ALA A 39 23.53 -9.26 7.74
C ALA A 39 24.19 -10.52 8.33
N GLY A 40 24.83 -11.31 7.46
CA GLY A 40 25.22 -12.69 7.75
C GLY A 40 25.80 -12.85 9.15
N SER A 41 25.38 -13.91 9.84
CA SER A 41 25.93 -14.38 11.12
C SER A 41 27.46 -14.22 11.12
N ARG A 42 27.96 -13.12 11.71
CA ARG A 42 29.38 -12.99 11.98
C ARG A 42 29.68 -14.02 13.05
N SER A 43 30.39 -15.09 12.65
CA SER A 43 30.98 -16.07 13.56
C SER A 43 31.64 -15.36 14.77
N PRO A 44 31.55 -15.89 16.00
CA PRO A 44 31.94 -15.18 17.22
C PRO A 44 33.44 -14.82 17.35
N HIS A 45 34.27 -15.15 16.35
CA HIS A 45 35.74 -15.19 16.50
C HIS A 45 36.55 -14.05 15.86
N LYS A 46 35.92 -12.95 15.41
CA LYS A 46 36.68 -11.75 14.99
C LYS A 46 36.21 -10.48 15.71
N ARG A 47 36.49 -10.42 17.02
CA ARG A 47 36.51 -9.17 17.78
C ARG A 47 37.95 -8.66 17.87
N LYS A 48 38.38 -7.85 16.91
CA LYS A 48 39.44 -6.83 17.02
C LYS A 48 39.70 -6.19 15.64
N SER A 49 39.00 -5.09 15.34
CA SER A 49 39.56 -3.93 14.63
C SER A 49 38.51 -2.84 14.44
N SER A 50 38.88 -1.64 14.88
CA SER A 50 38.45 -0.31 14.42
C SER A 50 36.95 0.05 14.38
N ALA A 51 36.61 0.96 15.29
CA ALA A 51 35.39 1.74 15.31
C ALA A 51 35.37 2.79 14.20
N LEU A 52 34.87 2.42 13.01
CA LEU A 52 34.27 3.27 11.98
C LEU A 52 33.46 2.33 11.07
N ASP A 53 32.49 1.60 11.61
CA ASP A 53 31.68 0.65 10.83
C ASP A 53 30.35 1.35 10.49
N ASP A 54 30.25 1.75 9.23
CA ASP A 54 29.02 2.09 8.52
C ASP A 54 27.87 1.18 9.00
N LYS A 55 26.68 1.77 9.25
CA LYS A 55 25.47 0.99 9.50
C LYS A 55 25.21 0.10 8.29
N LYS A 56 25.72 -1.14 8.30
CA LYS A 56 25.39 -2.17 7.32
C LYS A 56 23.91 -2.51 7.48
N GLN A 57 23.04 -1.71 6.88
CA GLN A 57 21.67 -2.07 6.60
C GLN A 57 21.73 -3.39 5.81
N GLY A 58 20.97 -4.40 6.24
CA GLY A 58 20.87 -5.65 5.50
C GLY A 58 20.41 -5.36 4.07
N SER A 59 20.88 -6.13 3.08
CA SER A 59 20.39 -5.97 1.72
C SER A 59 18.89 -6.31 1.68
N ALA A 60 18.10 -5.51 0.98
CA ALA A 60 16.68 -5.77 0.80
C ALA A 60 16.48 -7.15 0.15
N LYS A 61 15.57 -7.96 0.71
CA LYS A 61 15.17 -9.23 0.11
C LYS A 61 14.43 -8.96 -1.19
N GLN A 62 14.57 -9.84 -2.18
CA GLN A 62 13.74 -9.73 -3.37
C GLN A 62 12.29 -10.10 -3.04
N LEU A 63 11.31 -9.50 -3.75
CA LEU A 63 9.88 -9.72 -3.49
C LEU A 63 9.50 -11.21 -3.62
N GLY A 64 10.13 -11.95 -4.52
CA GLY A 64 9.93 -13.40 -4.66
C GLY A 64 10.40 -14.22 -3.46
N GLU A 65 11.44 -13.76 -2.74
CA GLU A 65 11.97 -14.43 -1.54
C GLU A 65 11.04 -14.21 -0.33
N LEU A 66 10.38 -13.04 -0.26
CA LEU A 66 9.46 -12.71 0.84
C LEU A 66 8.31 -13.71 0.94
N LYS A 67 7.75 -14.17 -0.20
CA LYS A 67 6.64 -15.14 -0.21
C LYS A 67 6.96 -16.45 0.52
N GLN A 68 8.24 -16.82 0.61
CA GLN A 68 8.69 -18.04 1.27
C GLN A 68 9.07 -17.81 2.74
N ASP A 69 9.25 -16.56 3.18
CA ASP A 69 9.62 -16.21 4.54
C ASP A 69 8.45 -16.46 5.51
N PRO A 70 8.60 -17.35 6.52
CA PRO A 70 7.54 -17.61 7.50
C PRO A 70 7.08 -16.36 8.25
N ALA A 71 7.99 -15.42 8.54
CA ALA A 71 7.63 -14.17 9.21
C ALA A 71 6.79 -13.26 8.30
N PHE A 72 7.10 -13.19 7.01
CA PHE A 72 6.28 -12.45 6.05
C PHE A 72 4.90 -13.09 5.89
N ARG A 73 4.81 -14.41 5.77
CA ARG A 73 3.52 -15.12 5.64
C ARG A 73 2.63 -14.91 6.86
N GLU A 74 3.21 -14.95 8.07
CA GLU A 74 2.46 -14.66 9.29
C GLU A 74 2.05 -13.18 9.36
N PHE A 75 2.94 -12.26 9.00
CA PHE A 75 2.58 -10.84 8.91
C PHE A 75 1.42 -10.61 7.95
N PHE A 76 1.51 -11.16 6.74
CA PHE A 76 0.47 -11.08 5.71
C PHE A 76 -0.86 -11.64 6.22
N ARG A 77 -0.86 -12.83 6.85
CA ARG A 77 -2.05 -13.41 7.47
C ARG A 77 -2.69 -12.50 8.53
N LEU A 78 -1.87 -11.83 9.34
CA LEU A 78 -2.37 -10.87 10.33
C LEU A 78 -2.99 -9.63 9.67
N GLN A 79 -2.48 -9.20 8.51
CA GLN A 79 -3.02 -8.03 7.80
C GLN A 79 -4.41 -8.27 7.20
N GLU A 80 -4.78 -9.51 6.89
CA GLU A 80 -6.14 -9.88 6.46
C GLU A 80 -7.19 -9.66 7.57
N GLY A 81 -6.76 -9.68 8.83
CA GLY A 81 -7.66 -9.48 9.98
C GLY A 81 -7.83 -8.00 10.33
N PHE A 82 -9.07 -7.59 10.65
CA PHE A 82 -9.37 -6.22 11.10
C PHE A 82 -8.58 -5.79 12.34
N GLN A 83 -8.25 -6.74 13.24
CA GLN A 83 -7.58 -6.44 14.51
C GLN A 83 -6.13 -5.99 14.30
N TRP A 84 -5.45 -6.59 13.32
CA TRP A 84 -4.01 -6.50 13.14
C TRP A 84 -3.58 -5.79 11.84
N ASN A 85 -4.54 -5.32 11.05
CA ASN A 85 -4.28 -4.58 9.82
C ASN A 85 -3.63 -3.21 10.10
N VAL A 86 -2.34 -3.11 9.78
CA VAL A 86 -1.50 -1.93 10.00
C VAL A 86 -1.95 -0.75 9.15
N ALA A 87 -2.38 -0.98 7.90
CA ALA A 87 -2.82 0.11 7.01
C ALA A 87 -4.00 0.88 7.60
N SER A 88 -5.02 0.18 8.09
CA SER A 88 -6.19 0.80 8.72
C SER A 88 -5.83 1.60 9.96
N ARG A 89 -4.86 1.12 10.76
CA ARG A 89 -4.34 1.85 11.92
C ARG A 89 -3.54 3.08 11.53
N LEU A 90 -2.72 3.01 10.48
CA LEU A 90 -1.97 4.16 9.98
C LEU A 90 -2.89 5.24 9.42
N VAL A 91 -3.95 4.87 8.69
CA VAL A 91 -4.97 5.82 8.22
C VAL A 91 -5.62 6.56 9.40
N GLN A 92 -6.03 5.84 10.45
CA GLN A 92 -6.58 6.44 11.68
C GLN A 92 -5.56 7.35 12.38
N THR A 93 -4.28 6.97 12.41
CA THR A 93 -3.23 7.79 12.99
C THR A 93 -3.01 9.08 12.21
N ILE A 94 -3.02 9.04 10.88
CA ILE A 94 -2.90 10.23 10.02
C ILE A 94 -4.07 11.19 10.26
N GLU A 95 -5.30 10.67 10.29
CA GLU A 95 -6.50 11.45 10.61
C GLU A 95 -6.38 12.14 11.98
N CYS A 96 -5.92 11.39 13.00
CA CYS A 96 -5.69 11.96 14.33
C CYS A 96 -4.61 13.06 14.33
N LEU A 97 -3.50 12.86 13.60
CA LEU A 97 -2.39 13.82 13.54
C LEU A 97 -2.79 15.13 12.86
N LEU A 98 -3.62 15.07 11.81
CA LEU A 98 -4.20 16.27 11.19
C LEU A 98 -5.09 17.05 12.17
N GLY A 99 -5.83 16.34 13.03
CA GLY A 99 -6.70 16.94 14.04
C GLY A 99 -6.00 17.46 15.31
N MET A 100 -4.67 17.31 15.46
CA MET A 100 -3.96 17.70 16.68
C MET A 100 -3.60 19.19 16.77
N GLY A 101 -3.66 19.95 15.67
CA GLY A 101 -3.49 21.41 15.68
C GLY A 101 -2.08 21.92 15.97
N ASN A 102 -1.05 21.05 15.98
CA ASN A 102 0.36 21.39 16.18
C ASN A 102 1.21 20.99 14.95
N PRO A 103 1.08 21.69 13.79
CA PRO A 103 1.61 21.22 12.51
C PRO A 103 3.10 20.86 12.55
N SER A 104 3.94 21.72 13.14
CA SER A 104 5.40 21.51 13.12
C SER A 104 5.88 20.25 13.82
N GLU A 105 5.17 19.76 14.84
CA GLU A 105 5.51 18.51 15.52
C GLU A 105 4.87 17.29 14.84
N THR A 106 3.66 17.47 14.30
CA THR A 106 2.91 16.39 13.65
C THR A 106 3.39 16.10 12.24
N ASP A 107 3.98 17.06 11.52
CA ASP A 107 4.48 16.90 10.15
C ASP A 107 5.44 15.71 10.01
N LEU A 108 6.41 15.58 10.93
CA LEU A 108 7.36 14.47 10.93
C LEU A 108 6.70 13.12 11.22
N LEU A 109 5.63 13.12 12.02
CA LEU A 109 4.85 11.91 12.31
C LEU A 109 3.96 11.52 11.14
N ILE A 110 3.36 12.51 10.47
CA ILE A 110 2.57 12.32 9.24
C ILE A 110 3.46 11.73 8.15
N LEU A 111 4.66 12.29 7.93
CA LEU A 111 5.63 11.75 6.98
C LEU A 111 5.97 10.29 7.28
N SER A 112 6.31 9.98 8.55
CA SER A 112 6.62 8.61 8.95
C SER A 112 5.43 7.67 8.79
N ALA A 113 4.20 8.12 9.05
CA ALA A 113 3.00 7.32 8.87
C ALA A 113 2.69 7.09 7.39
N LEU A 114 2.88 8.09 6.52
CA LEU A 114 2.69 7.97 5.07
C LEU A 114 3.75 7.06 4.43
N ASP A 115 5.01 7.14 4.84
CA ASP A 115 6.08 6.22 4.40
C ASP A 115 5.73 4.77 4.72
N LEU A 116 5.29 4.52 5.96
CA LEU A 116 4.85 3.19 6.38
C LEU A 116 3.60 2.75 5.61
N LEU A 117 2.63 3.63 5.42
CA LEU A 117 1.38 3.33 4.71
C LEU A 117 1.68 2.94 3.26
N GLN A 118 2.52 3.69 2.56
CA GLN A 118 2.99 3.35 1.21
C GLN A 118 3.60 1.94 1.19
N GLY A 119 4.53 1.66 2.10
CA GLY A 119 5.18 0.35 2.19
C GLY A 119 4.20 -0.80 2.46
N ILE A 120 3.25 -0.59 3.38
CA ILE A 120 2.23 -1.60 3.70
C ILE A 120 1.32 -1.88 2.51
N LEU A 121 0.90 -0.87 1.74
CA LEU A 121 0.06 -1.07 0.57
C LEU A 121 0.76 -1.87 -0.53
N MET A 122 2.10 -1.79 -0.59
CA MET A 122 2.92 -2.60 -1.50
C MET A 122 3.14 -4.03 -0.98
N LEU A 123 3.30 -4.20 0.34
CA LEU A 123 3.50 -5.52 0.95
C LEU A 123 2.20 -6.33 1.08
N HIS A 124 1.08 -5.65 1.24
CA HIS A 124 -0.24 -6.24 1.41
C HIS A 124 -1.27 -5.54 0.48
N PRO A 125 -1.29 -5.89 -0.81
CA PRO A 125 -2.23 -5.33 -1.79
C PRO A 125 -3.70 -5.34 -1.37
N PRO A 126 -4.23 -6.35 -0.65
CA PRO A 126 -5.63 -6.33 -0.20
C PRO A 126 -5.97 -5.12 0.69
N SER A 127 -5.00 -4.53 1.40
CA SER A 127 -5.22 -3.31 2.19
C SER A 127 -5.59 -2.09 1.35
N LYS A 128 -5.36 -2.10 0.03
CA LYS A 128 -5.76 -0.99 -0.85
C LYS A 128 -7.28 -0.80 -0.89
N CYS A 129 -8.08 -1.82 -0.56
CA CYS A 129 -9.54 -1.73 -0.51
C CYS A 129 -10.06 -0.68 0.51
N LEU A 130 -9.22 -0.27 1.46
CA LEU A 130 -9.52 0.81 2.40
C LEU A 130 -9.87 2.13 1.69
N PHE A 131 -9.31 2.36 0.50
CA PHE A 131 -9.47 3.58 -0.28
C PHE A 131 -10.67 3.55 -1.24
N ASN A 132 -11.45 2.45 -1.27
CA ASN A 132 -12.78 2.43 -1.87
C ASN A 132 -13.75 3.36 -1.12
N ARG A 133 -13.40 3.75 0.12
CA ARG A 133 -14.17 4.67 0.95
C ARG A 133 -13.73 6.09 0.67
N GLU A 134 -14.67 6.93 0.25
CA GLU A 134 -14.42 8.35 -0.01
C GLU A 134 -13.75 9.07 1.17
N SER A 135 -14.09 8.74 2.43
CA SER A 135 -13.44 9.37 3.59
C SER A 135 -11.95 9.08 3.69
N HIS A 136 -11.52 7.88 3.31
CA HIS A 136 -10.09 7.49 3.36
C HIS A 136 -9.34 8.07 2.17
N MET A 137 -9.99 8.18 1.00
CA MET A 137 -9.40 8.84 -0.16
C MET A 137 -9.30 10.37 0.06
N ASN A 138 -10.34 11.00 0.59
CA ASN A 138 -10.33 12.42 0.95
C ASN A 138 -9.20 12.74 1.93
N LEU A 139 -8.92 11.87 2.91
CA LEU A 139 -7.78 12.06 3.81
C LEU A 139 -6.45 12.22 3.06
N LEU A 140 -6.23 11.47 1.97
CA LEU A 140 -5.03 11.62 1.14
C LEU A 140 -5.05 12.92 0.32
N LEU A 141 -6.23 13.36 -0.14
CA LEU A 141 -6.40 14.62 -0.87
C LEU A 141 -6.21 15.84 0.04
N ASP A 142 -6.67 15.78 1.29
CA ASP A 142 -6.49 16.84 2.29
C ASP A 142 -5.00 17.10 2.58
N LEU A 143 -4.18 16.05 2.52
CA LEU A 143 -2.72 16.17 2.67
C LEU A 143 -2.04 16.90 1.49
N LEU A 144 -2.73 17.08 0.36
CA LEU A 144 -2.27 17.85 -0.79
C LEU A 144 -2.55 19.36 -0.66
N ASP A 145 -3.27 19.79 0.38
CA ASP A 145 -3.56 21.21 0.61
C ASP A 145 -2.27 22.05 0.64
N SER A 146 -2.34 23.25 0.05
CA SER A 146 -1.20 24.18 -0.06
C SER A 146 -0.60 24.65 1.27
N MET A 147 -1.34 24.51 2.37
CA MET A 147 -0.88 24.81 3.73
C MET A 147 0.03 23.72 4.29
N ASN A 148 -0.05 22.49 3.77
CA ASN A 148 0.80 21.40 4.22
C ASN A 148 2.23 21.54 3.66
N PRO A 149 3.25 21.04 4.37
CA PRO A 149 4.63 21.10 3.89
C PRO A 149 4.81 20.37 2.55
N PRO A 150 5.69 20.87 1.65
CA PRO A 150 5.96 20.23 0.35
C PRO A 150 6.36 18.74 0.42
N ARG A 151 7.04 18.34 1.51
CA ARG A 151 7.40 16.94 1.74
C ARG A 151 6.18 16.07 2.00
N VAL A 152 5.20 16.56 2.76
CA VAL A 152 3.95 15.84 3.05
C VAL A 152 3.14 15.68 1.76
N GLN A 153 3.00 16.76 0.98
CA GLN A 153 2.32 16.72 -0.33
C GLN A 153 2.96 15.69 -1.28
N SER A 154 4.31 15.71 -1.37
CA SER A 154 5.05 14.77 -2.21
C SER A 154 4.84 13.31 -1.77
N GLN A 155 4.88 13.05 -0.46
CA GLN A 155 4.70 11.71 0.08
C GLN A 155 3.24 11.23 -0.05
N ALA A 156 2.27 12.13 0.11
CA ALA A 156 0.85 11.84 -0.12
C ALA A 156 0.58 11.44 -1.58
N LEU A 157 1.21 12.12 -2.56
CA LEU A 157 1.14 11.71 -3.98
C LEU A 157 1.69 10.29 -4.19
N LEU A 158 2.78 9.90 -3.51
CA LEU A 158 3.31 8.55 -3.60
C LEU A 158 2.38 7.49 -2.96
N VAL A 159 1.73 7.83 -1.85
CA VAL A 159 0.70 6.98 -1.24
C VAL A 159 -0.53 6.86 -2.15
N LEU A 160 -0.94 7.93 -2.81
CA LEU A 160 -2.01 7.88 -3.82
C LEU A 160 -1.64 6.93 -4.95
N VAL A 161 -0.44 7.01 -5.54
CA VAL A 161 0.01 6.03 -6.55
C VAL A 161 -0.08 4.60 -6.00
N ALA A 162 0.41 4.35 -4.79
CA ALA A 162 0.36 3.01 -4.18
C ALA A 162 -1.07 2.51 -3.92
N ALA A 163 -2.00 3.42 -3.58
CA ALA A 163 -3.41 3.10 -3.38
C ALA A 163 -4.14 2.82 -4.69
N LEU A 164 -3.80 3.53 -5.77
CA LEU A 164 -4.50 3.46 -7.07
C LEU A 164 -3.94 2.40 -8.02
N ILE A 165 -2.65 2.06 -7.91
CA ILE A 165 -2.01 1.11 -8.84
C ILE A 165 -2.67 -0.26 -8.75
N ASP A 166 -3.05 -0.80 -9.90
CA ASP A 166 -3.82 -2.04 -10.08
C ASP A 166 -5.16 -2.07 -9.32
N GLN A 167 -5.75 -0.89 -9.05
CA GLN A 167 -7.03 -0.75 -8.33
C GLN A 167 -7.96 0.26 -9.04
N PRO A 168 -8.58 -0.11 -10.18
CA PRO A 168 -9.50 0.75 -10.92
C PRO A 168 -10.62 1.34 -10.05
N ARG A 169 -11.17 0.53 -9.12
CA ARG A 169 -12.20 0.99 -8.17
C ARG A 169 -11.74 2.16 -7.30
N ASN A 170 -10.52 2.11 -6.78
CA ASN A 170 -9.95 3.23 -6.03
C ASN A 170 -9.78 4.45 -6.94
N THR A 171 -9.39 4.25 -8.21
CA THR A 171 -9.30 5.34 -9.19
C THR A 171 -10.67 5.98 -9.42
N ARG A 172 -11.76 5.20 -9.49
CA ARG A 172 -13.12 5.73 -9.58
C ARG A 172 -13.51 6.53 -8.34
N THR A 173 -13.20 6.04 -7.14
CA THR A 173 -13.43 6.80 -5.89
C THR A 173 -12.64 8.10 -5.87
N PHE A 174 -11.38 8.11 -6.33
CA PHE A 174 -10.57 9.32 -6.44
C PHE A 174 -11.17 10.34 -7.42
N GLU A 175 -11.66 9.88 -8.57
CA GLU A 175 -12.29 10.76 -9.55
C GLU A 175 -13.63 11.33 -9.08
N SER A 176 -14.44 10.52 -8.37
CA SER A 176 -15.78 10.93 -7.92
C SER A 176 -15.76 12.03 -6.87
N ILE A 177 -14.61 12.27 -6.23
CA ILE A 177 -14.41 13.28 -5.19
C ILE A 177 -13.43 14.38 -5.64
N ASP A 178 -13.39 14.69 -6.94
CA ASP A 178 -12.58 15.77 -7.52
C ASP A 178 -11.06 15.62 -7.29
N GLY A 179 -10.57 14.38 -7.20
CA GLY A 179 -9.14 14.10 -7.04
C GLY A 179 -8.28 14.69 -8.17
N LEU A 180 -8.77 14.62 -9.43
CA LEU A 180 -8.08 15.22 -10.59
C LEU A 180 -7.98 16.74 -10.48
N LEU A 181 -9.06 17.40 -10.05
CA LEU A 181 -9.04 18.85 -9.83
C LEU A 181 -8.02 19.21 -8.76
N THR A 182 -7.98 18.45 -7.66
CA THR A 182 -7.04 18.66 -6.55
C THR A 182 -5.59 18.57 -7.02
N VAL A 183 -5.22 17.47 -7.69
CA VAL A 183 -3.84 17.27 -8.17
C VAL A 183 -3.44 18.27 -9.26
N THR A 184 -4.33 18.56 -10.21
CA THR A 184 -4.02 19.55 -11.26
C THR A 184 -3.94 20.98 -10.70
N SER A 185 -4.74 21.32 -9.69
CA SER A 185 -4.64 22.62 -9.00
C SER A 185 -3.31 22.75 -8.25
N LEU A 186 -2.88 21.69 -7.56
CA LEU A 186 -1.57 21.62 -6.93
C LEU A 186 -0.44 21.81 -7.97
N PHE A 187 -0.52 21.12 -9.11
CA PHE A 187 0.47 21.24 -10.19
C PHE A 187 0.53 22.66 -10.81
N LYS A 188 -0.63 23.25 -11.09
CA LYS A 188 -0.74 24.57 -11.74
C LYS A 188 -0.37 25.72 -10.82
N SER A 189 -0.54 25.57 -9.50
CA SER A 189 -0.31 26.66 -8.56
C SER A 189 1.12 27.21 -8.64
N ARG A 190 1.24 28.54 -8.54
CA ARG A 190 2.54 29.24 -8.55
C ARG A 190 3.29 29.10 -7.23
N SER A 191 2.59 28.80 -6.13
CA SER A 191 3.20 28.59 -4.81
C SER A 191 3.79 27.19 -4.65
N THR A 192 3.40 26.24 -5.50
CA THR A 192 3.89 24.86 -5.44
C THR A 192 5.36 24.78 -5.81
N THR A 193 6.14 24.12 -4.95
CA THR A 193 7.58 23.92 -5.16
C THR A 193 7.85 23.05 -6.39
N LYS A 194 9.05 23.20 -6.99
CA LYS A 194 9.45 22.40 -8.16
C LYS A 194 9.35 20.90 -7.89
N ASP A 195 9.77 20.44 -6.73
CA ASP A 195 9.77 19.01 -6.37
C ASP A 195 8.35 18.45 -6.32
N VAL A 196 7.41 19.18 -5.71
CA VAL A 196 6.00 18.77 -5.68
C VAL A 196 5.39 18.78 -7.08
N LYS A 197 5.72 19.78 -7.93
CA LYS A 197 5.27 19.80 -9.33
C LYS A 197 5.76 18.58 -10.11
N MET A 198 7.01 18.17 -9.90
CA MET A 198 7.55 16.95 -10.51
C MET A 198 6.78 15.72 -10.05
N ARG A 199 6.49 15.60 -8.75
CA ARG A 199 5.68 14.48 -8.23
C ARG A 199 4.24 14.49 -8.74
N SER A 200 3.61 15.67 -8.86
CA SER A 200 2.28 15.79 -9.43
C SER A 200 2.29 15.38 -10.91
N LEU A 201 3.32 15.76 -11.66
CA LEU A 201 3.47 15.36 -13.05
C LEU A 201 3.66 13.84 -13.19
N GLU A 202 4.51 13.22 -12.37
CA GLU A 202 4.66 11.76 -12.31
C GLU A 202 3.33 11.06 -11.99
N PHE A 203 2.54 11.62 -11.07
CA PHE A 203 1.20 11.11 -10.78
C PHE A 203 0.27 11.23 -12.00
N LEU A 204 0.29 12.34 -12.73
CA LEU A 204 -0.53 12.52 -13.94
C LEU A 204 -0.13 11.52 -15.05
N TYR A 205 1.18 11.28 -15.24
CA TYR A 205 1.66 10.24 -16.13
C TYR A 205 1.15 8.85 -15.69
N PHE A 206 1.25 8.52 -14.41
CA PHE A 206 0.71 7.29 -13.85
C PHE A 206 -0.81 7.16 -14.10
N TYR A 207 -1.58 8.22 -13.85
CA TYR A 207 -3.03 8.22 -14.06
C TYR A 207 -3.39 7.91 -15.52
N LEU A 208 -2.62 8.42 -16.48
CA LEU A 208 -2.82 8.19 -17.91
C LEU A 208 -2.32 6.82 -18.39
N MET A 209 -1.58 6.05 -17.59
CA MET A 209 -1.18 4.69 -17.98
C MET A 209 -2.40 3.78 -18.13
N PRO A 210 -2.42 2.83 -19.09
CA PRO A 210 -3.51 1.89 -19.23
C PRO A 210 -3.79 1.12 -17.93
N GLU A 211 -5.07 0.92 -17.62
CA GLU A 211 -5.48 0.06 -16.51
C GLU A 211 -5.46 -1.39 -16.95
N SER A 212 -4.90 -2.26 -16.12
CA SER A 212 -5.01 -3.71 -16.34
C SER A 212 -6.29 -4.21 -15.68
N PRO A 213 -7.09 -5.04 -16.37
CA PRO A 213 -8.20 -5.72 -15.71
C PRO A 213 -7.64 -6.55 -14.55
N ILE A 214 -8.29 -6.48 -13.39
CA ILE A 214 -7.89 -7.27 -12.22
C ILE A 214 -8.17 -8.73 -12.57
N VAL A 215 -7.14 -9.47 -12.98
CA VAL A 215 -7.24 -10.92 -13.09
C VAL A 215 -7.22 -11.46 -11.66
N PRO A 216 -8.26 -12.15 -11.18
CA PRO A 216 -8.24 -12.68 -9.83
C PRO A 216 -7.01 -13.58 -9.68
N PHE A 217 -6.17 -13.27 -8.68
CA PHE A 217 -5.15 -14.20 -8.24
C PHE A 217 -5.89 -15.47 -7.83
N SER A 218 -5.83 -16.49 -8.68
CA SER A 218 -6.26 -17.83 -8.31
C SER A 218 -5.51 -18.18 -7.03
N HIS A 219 -6.23 -18.17 -5.91
CA HIS A 219 -5.76 -18.77 -4.69
C HIS A 219 -5.67 -20.27 -4.98
N THR A 220 -4.55 -20.72 -5.56
CA THR A 220 -4.14 -22.10 -5.46
C THR A 220 -3.96 -22.37 -3.97
N SER A 221 -5.04 -22.79 -3.34
CA SER A 221 -5.03 -23.42 -2.04
C SER A 221 -3.89 -24.44 -2.08
N ALA A 222 -2.94 -24.31 -1.15
CA ALA A 222 -1.78 -25.17 -1.11
C ALA A 222 -2.22 -26.64 -1.23
N PRO A 223 -1.61 -27.46 -2.11
CA PRO A 223 -1.91 -28.88 -2.14
C PRO A 223 -1.38 -29.48 -0.83
N ASN A 224 -2.29 -29.75 0.10
CA ASN A 224 -1.99 -30.58 1.27
C ASN A 224 -1.53 -31.96 0.75
N THR A 225 -0.22 -32.17 0.74
CA THR A 225 0.46 -33.45 0.48
C THR A 225 1.25 -33.71 1.78
N ALA A 226 1.20 -34.85 2.47
CA ALA A 226 0.97 -36.21 2.01
C ALA A 226 0.76 -37.21 3.20
N VAL A 227 0.04 -38.31 2.90
CA VAL A 227 0.35 -39.73 3.24
C VAL A 227 0.04 -40.18 4.70
N ILE A 228 -0.77 -41.22 4.96
CA ILE A 228 -0.50 -42.66 4.75
C ILE A 228 -1.77 -43.49 4.42
N GLN A 229 -1.57 -44.40 3.48
CA GLN A 229 -2.41 -45.44 2.90
C GLN A 229 -2.66 -46.65 3.83
N ARG A 230 -3.90 -47.15 3.91
CA ARG A 230 -4.23 -48.58 4.11
C ARG A 230 -5.70 -48.90 3.83
N GLY A 231 -5.93 -49.61 2.71
CA GLY A 231 -6.68 -50.87 2.64
C GLY A 231 -8.20 -50.94 2.89
N VAL A 232 -8.86 -51.48 1.85
CA VAL A 232 -10.03 -52.40 1.84
C VAL A 232 -11.42 -51.78 1.62
N GLU A 233 -12.11 -52.43 0.69
CA GLU A 233 -13.43 -52.22 0.09
C GLU A 233 -14.60 -52.07 1.08
N ARG A 234 -15.56 -51.18 0.76
CA ARG A 234 -17.00 -51.48 0.55
C ARG A 234 -17.83 -50.19 0.49
N SER A 235 -18.77 -50.18 -0.45
CA SER A 235 -19.92 -49.27 -0.54
C SER A 235 -20.70 -49.23 0.78
N PHE A 236 -21.09 -48.04 1.27
CA PHE A 236 -22.39 -47.78 1.90
C PHE A 236 -22.62 -46.26 2.08
N THR A 237 -23.80 -45.82 1.65
CA THR A 237 -24.47 -44.58 2.00
C THR A 237 -24.77 -44.50 3.50
N ALA A 238 -24.48 -43.34 4.15
CA ALA A 238 -25.35 -42.61 5.10
C ALA A 238 -24.56 -41.77 6.13
N LEU A 239 -24.85 -40.47 6.11
CA LEU A 239 -25.19 -39.61 7.26
C LEU A 239 -24.27 -39.58 8.51
N ALA A 240 -23.44 -38.53 8.61
CA ALA A 240 -23.16 -37.73 9.80
C ALA A 240 -22.35 -36.51 9.33
N GLY A 241 -22.68 -35.24 9.59
CA GLY A 241 -23.28 -34.70 10.80
C GLY A 241 -22.32 -33.64 11.34
N HIS A 242 -22.56 -32.38 10.98
CA HIS A 242 -22.15 -31.16 11.71
C HIS A 242 -20.65 -30.90 11.95
N ALA A 243 -20.10 -29.99 11.14
CA ALA A 243 -19.27 -28.89 11.62
C ALA A 243 -19.37 -27.71 10.65
N ARG A 244 -20.51 -27.01 10.67
CA ARG A 244 -20.61 -25.66 10.08
C ARG A 244 -19.95 -24.68 11.02
N THR A 245 -18.66 -24.42 10.82
CA THR A 245 -18.03 -23.21 11.35
C THR A 245 -18.26 -22.09 10.35
N HIS A 246 -19.33 -21.34 10.58
CA HIS A 246 -19.62 -20.07 9.94
C HIS A 246 -18.61 -19.05 10.48
N SER A 247 -17.55 -18.75 9.72
CA SER A 247 -16.62 -17.66 10.03
C SER A 247 -15.91 -17.22 8.76
N GLY A 248 -16.17 -15.98 8.36
CA GLY A 248 -15.47 -15.27 7.30
C GLY A 248 -16.13 -15.44 5.94
N ASP A 249 -17.17 -14.66 5.71
CA ASP A 249 -17.66 -14.29 4.38
C ASP A 249 -16.48 -13.63 3.64
N ALA A 250 -15.66 -14.44 2.97
CA ALA A 250 -14.75 -13.93 1.97
C ALA A 250 -15.66 -13.39 0.88
N MET A 251 -15.73 -12.06 0.79
CA MET A 251 -16.48 -11.35 -0.23
C MET A 251 -16.06 -11.91 -1.59
N GLU A 252 -16.85 -12.83 -2.15
CA GLU A 252 -16.78 -13.20 -3.55
C GLU A 252 -17.20 -11.94 -4.30
N ILE A 253 -16.22 -11.09 -4.58
CA ILE A 253 -16.42 -9.91 -5.42
C ILE A 253 -16.67 -10.47 -6.81
N ASP A 254 -17.94 -10.48 -7.20
CA ASP A 254 -18.45 -10.86 -8.50
C ASP A 254 -17.51 -10.36 -9.62
N GLU A 255 -16.95 -11.28 -10.40
CA GLU A 255 -15.96 -10.96 -11.45
C GLU A 255 -16.56 -9.98 -12.48
N GLU A 256 -17.88 -10.03 -12.70
CA GLU A 256 -18.61 -9.11 -13.58
C GLU A 256 -18.58 -7.66 -13.07
N LEU A 257 -18.55 -7.41 -11.76
CA LEU A 257 -18.48 -6.06 -11.19
C LEU A 257 -17.08 -5.45 -11.30
N GLN A 258 -16.03 -6.26 -11.43
CA GLN A 258 -14.64 -5.79 -11.49
C GLN A 258 -14.25 -5.25 -12.88
N ASP A 259 -14.82 -5.82 -13.94
CA ASP A 259 -14.60 -5.36 -15.32
C ASP A 259 -15.31 -4.02 -15.59
N MET A 260 -16.37 -3.70 -14.82
CA MET A 260 -17.09 -2.43 -14.93
C MET A 260 -16.28 -1.21 -14.47
N ASP A 261 -15.27 -1.39 -13.62
CA ASP A 261 -14.51 -0.28 -13.03
C ASP A 261 -13.30 0.15 -13.88
N VAL A 262 -12.92 -0.64 -14.91
CA VAL A 262 -11.80 -0.33 -15.80
C VAL A 262 -12.19 0.77 -16.78
N ARG A 263 -11.33 1.77 -16.95
CA ARG A 263 -11.54 2.87 -17.91
C ARG A 263 -10.44 2.93 -18.95
N SER A 264 -10.83 3.22 -20.20
CA SER A 264 -9.90 3.41 -21.31
C SER A 264 -8.97 4.60 -21.07
N THR A 265 -7.81 4.60 -21.72
CA THR A 265 -6.88 5.74 -21.65
C THR A 265 -7.52 6.98 -22.26
N GLU A 266 -8.30 6.85 -23.33
CA GLU A 266 -9.02 7.94 -23.99
C GLU A 266 -10.03 8.61 -23.05
N ASP A 267 -10.81 7.83 -22.31
CA ASP A 267 -11.75 8.39 -21.33
C ASP A 267 -11.04 9.12 -20.19
N LYS A 268 -9.90 8.60 -19.74
CA LYS A 268 -9.05 9.28 -18.74
C LYS A 268 -8.45 10.57 -19.27
N GLN A 269 -8.05 10.61 -20.54
CA GLN A 269 -7.61 11.84 -21.19
C GLN A 269 -8.73 12.88 -21.23
N MET A 270 -9.96 12.49 -21.58
CA MET A 270 -11.11 13.39 -21.60
C MET A 270 -11.39 14.00 -20.21
N LEU A 271 -11.30 13.19 -19.15
CA LEU A 271 -11.51 13.66 -17.77
C LEU A 271 -10.41 14.60 -17.32
N LEU A 272 -9.14 14.25 -17.55
CA LEU A 272 -8.03 15.13 -17.22
C LEU A 272 -8.08 16.42 -18.04
N GLY A 273 -8.56 16.34 -19.29
CA GLY A 273 -8.75 17.46 -20.22
C GLY A 273 -9.71 18.55 -19.70
N GLN A 274 -10.60 18.21 -18.76
CA GLN A 274 -11.46 19.20 -18.10
C GLN A 274 -10.66 20.17 -17.22
N TYR A 275 -9.47 19.76 -16.75
CA TYR A 275 -8.66 20.52 -15.80
C TYR A 275 -7.30 20.97 -16.35
N LEU A 276 -6.82 20.34 -17.43
CA LEU A 276 -5.53 20.61 -18.07
C LEU A 276 -5.72 20.70 -19.59
N SER A 277 -5.20 21.76 -20.23
CA SER A 277 -5.42 21.98 -21.67
C SER A 277 -4.46 21.21 -22.59
N ASN A 278 -3.31 20.77 -22.08
CA ASN A 278 -2.23 20.14 -22.85
C ASN A 278 -2.07 18.64 -22.52
N VAL A 279 -3.17 17.93 -22.31
CA VAL A 279 -3.15 16.49 -22.00
C VAL A 279 -2.59 15.67 -23.16
N GLU A 280 -2.82 16.10 -24.40
CA GLU A 280 -2.35 15.40 -25.60
C GLU A 280 -0.82 15.34 -25.68
N GLU A 281 -0.13 16.42 -25.26
CA GLU A 281 1.34 16.44 -25.14
C GLU A 281 1.83 15.42 -24.10
N LEU A 282 1.15 15.32 -22.94
CA LEU A 282 1.50 14.33 -21.92
C LEU A 282 1.33 12.90 -22.42
N VAL A 283 0.29 12.64 -23.21
CA VAL A 283 0.04 11.32 -23.78
C VAL A 283 1.10 10.97 -24.82
N GLN A 284 1.44 11.93 -25.68
CA GLN A 284 2.50 11.77 -26.66
C GLN A 284 3.84 11.49 -25.98
N ASP A 285 4.22 12.30 -24.98
CA ASP A 285 5.43 12.11 -24.18
C ASP A 285 5.47 10.71 -23.54
N LEU A 286 4.34 10.21 -23.03
CA LEU A 286 4.23 8.87 -22.44
C LEU A 286 4.43 7.76 -23.48
N GLN A 287 3.90 7.93 -24.69
CA GLN A 287 4.08 6.98 -25.80
C GLN A 287 5.53 6.95 -26.30
N GLU A 288 6.16 8.13 -26.42
CA GLU A 288 7.56 8.26 -26.87
C GLU A 288 8.56 7.77 -25.82
N SER A 289 8.28 7.99 -24.53
CA SER A 289 9.15 7.60 -23.42
C SER A 289 8.96 6.15 -22.93
N GLY A 290 7.95 5.45 -23.46
CA GLY A 290 7.46 4.12 -23.08
C GLY A 290 8.35 3.30 -22.14
N PRO A 291 8.25 3.45 -20.81
CA PRO A 291 9.07 2.70 -19.84
C PRO A 291 8.73 1.19 -19.77
N PHE A 292 7.63 0.77 -20.41
CA PHE A 292 7.14 -0.61 -20.42
C PHE A 292 6.75 -1.12 -21.82
N ALA A 293 7.29 -0.52 -22.89
CA ALA A 293 7.13 -1.10 -24.22
C ALA A 293 7.72 -2.52 -24.21
N VAL A 294 6.85 -3.54 -24.15
CA VAL A 294 7.27 -4.92 -24.39
C VAL A 294 7.87 -4.93 -25.79
N PRO A 295 9.12 -5.34 -25.99
CA PRO A 295 9.67 -5.45 -27.32
C PRO A 295 8.77 -6.41 -28.08
N VAL A 296 8.11 -5.92 -29.12
CA VAL A 296 7.42 -6.75 -30.10
C VAL A 296 8.49 -7.64 -30.71
N GLN A 297 8.48 -8.93 -30.37
CA GLN A 297 9.22 -9.98 -31.07
C GLN A 297 8.33 -10.59 -32.13
#